data_AF-A0A916BU07-F1
#
_entry.id   AF-A0A916BU07-F1
#
_cell.length_a   1.000
_cell.length_b   1.000
_cell.length_c   1.000
_cell.angle_alpha   90.00
_cell.angle_beta   90.00
_cell.angle_gamma   90.00
#
_symmetry.space_group_name_H-M   'P 1'
#
loop_
_entity.id
_entity.type
_entity.pdbx_description
1 polymer ?
#
loop_
_entity_poly.entity_id
_entity_poly.type
_entity_poly.pdbx_seq_one_letter_code
_entity_poly.pdbx_strand_id
1 'polypeptide(L)'
;MAEASSLFKTSEGEAHYLAADDQVMAHWPVPFETVEVLTRWGSTHAIVSGSKDAPPLVLLPGNFASATMWHPNIADLSHLRRVYVCDIIGNLGKSRTIHYPHGQMKSACLCCTQSSLNSQ
;
A
#
# COMPACT_ATOMS: atom_id res chain seq x y z
N MET A 1 18.99 16.29 1.90
CA MET A 1 17.69 15.60 1.97
C MET A 1 17.79 14.40 1.06
N ALA A 2 17.64 13.17 1.57
CA ALA A 2 17.77 11.97 0.74
C ALA A 2 16.55 11.87 -0.20
N GLU A 3 16.79 11.70 -1.49
CA GLU A 3 15.71 11.50 -2.46
C GLU A 3 15.00 10.17 -2.20
N ALA A 4 13.66 10.21 -2.22
CA ALA A 4 12.85 9.00 -2.15
C ALA A 4 13.11 8.13 -3.38
N SER A 5 13.37 6.84 -3.17
CA SER A 5 13.70 5.92 -4.25
C SER A 5 12.44 5.15 -4.67
N SER A 6 12.00 5.33 -5.93
CA SER A 6 10.79 4.68 -6.46
C SER A 6 11.01 3.19 -6.72
N LEU A 7 10.01 2.39 -6.37
CA LEU A 7 9.94 0.96 -6.69
C LEU A 7 9.69 0.74 -8.20
N PHE A 8 9.04 1.70 -8.86
CA PHE A 8 8.64 1.59 -10.24
C PHE A 8 9.78 1.91 -11.19
N LYS A 9 9.82 1.20 -12.33
CA LYS A 9 10.83 1.43 -13.38
C LYS A 9 10.58 2.74 -14.13
N THR A 10 9.32 3.15 -14.24
CA THR A 10 8.87 4.36 -14.95
C THR A 10 7.80 5.08 -14.14
N SER A 11 7.70 6.39 -14.31
CA SER A 11 6.63 7.21 -13.71
C SER A 11 5.25 6.83 -14.25
N GLU A 12 5.16 6.41 -15.51
CA GLU A 12 3.92 5.89 -16.11
C GLU A 12 3.45 4.60 -15.43
N GLY A 13 4.37 3.67 -15.14
CA GLY A 13 4.05 2.44 -14.41
C GLY A 13 3.60 2.71 -12.98
N GLU A 14 4.21 3.70 -12.32
CA GLU A 14 3.76 4.19 -11.01
C GLU A 14 2.34 4.77 -11.08
N ALA A 15 2.06 5.63 -12.06
CA ALA A 15 0.73 6.22 -12.24
C ALA A 15 -0.34 5.16 -12.53
N HIS A 16 -0.04 4.17 -13.38
CA HIS A 16 -0.96 3.07 -13.68
C HIS A 16 -1.25 2.24 -12.43
N TYR A 17 -0.23 1.93 -11.63
CA TYR A 17 -0.39 1.21 -10.37
C TYR A 17 -1.29 1.99 -9.39
N LEU A 18 -1.03 3.29 -9.21
CA LEU A 18 -1.82 4.13 -8.30
C LEU A 18 -3.29 4.23 -8.75
N ALA A 19 -3.54 4.33 -10.06
CA ALA A 19 -4.90 4.34 -10.60
C ALA A 19 -5.63 3.01 -10.34
N ALA A 20 -4.94 1.87 -10.47
CA ALA A 20 -5.51 0.56 -10.15
C ALA A 20 -5.79 0.41 -8.64
N ASP A 21 -4.88 0.89 -7.79
CA ASP A 21 -5.05 0.92 -6.33
C ASP A 21 -6.28 1.75 -5.93
N ASP A 22 -6.46 2.93 -6.56
CA ASP A 22 -7.61 3.80 -6.32
C ASP A 22 -8.93 3.15 -6.76
N GLN A 23 -8.94 2.34 -7.84
CA GLN A 23 -10.11 1.56 -8.25
C GLN A 23 -10.50 0.49 -7.20
N VAL A 24 -9.51 -0.15 -6.55
CA VAL A 24 -9.78 -1.07 -5.44
C VAL A 24 -10.33 -0.30 -4.25
N MET A 25 -9.72 0.85 -3.91
CA MET A 25 -10.16 1.68 -2.80
C MET A 25 -11.56 2.29 -2.99
N ALA A 26 -12.01 2.51 -4.23
CA ALA A 26 -13.38 2.92 -4.52
C ALA A 26 -14.43 1.91 -4.04
N HIS A 27 -14.04 0.64 -3.86
CA HIS A 27 -14.90 -0.42 -3.35
C HIS A 27 -14.71 -0.69 -1.85
N TRP A 28 -13.85 0.06 -1.16
CA TRP A 28 -13.56 -0.16 0.26
C TRP A 28 -14.87 -0.09 1.09
N PRO A 29 -15.25 -1.15 1.82
CA PRO A 29 -16.63 -1.34 2.26
C PRO A 29 -17.03 -0.50 3.49
N VAL A 30 -16.13 0.31 4.03
CA VAL A 30 -16.34 1.10 5.25
C VAL A 30 -15.68 2.48 5.14
N PRO A 31 -16.07 3.49 5.94
CA PRO A 31 -15.32 4.74 6.00
C PRO A 31 -13.86 4.52 6.39
N PHE A 32 -12.97 5.23 5.72
CA PHE A 32 -11.55 5.18 6.01
C PHE A 32 -10.92 6.57 5.91
N GLU A 33 -9.78 6.74 6.56
CA GLU A 33 -8.86 7.84 6.34
C GLU A 33 -7.48 7.30 5.98
N THR A 34 -6.73 8.04 5.18
CA THR A 34 -5.34 7.72 4.86
C THR A 34 -4.42 8.58 5.70
N VAL A 35 -3.41 7.99 6.31
CA VAL A 35 -2.39 8.70 7.07
C VAL A 35 -1.00 8.35 6.54
N GLU A 36 -0.12 9.34 6.55
CA GLU A 36 1.31 9.14 6.31
C GLU A 36 2.06 9.25 7.64
N VAL A 37 2.85 8.22 7.94
CA VAL A 37 3.68 8.16 9.16
C VAL A 37 5.14 8.27 8.75
N LEU A 38 5.80 9.34 9.18
CA LEU A 38 7.23 9.51 8.98
C LEU A 38 8.01 8.55 9.88
N THR A 39 8.93 7.82 9.28
CA THR A 39 9.83 6.89 9.97
C THR A 39 11.28 7.19 9.57
N ARG A 40 12.24 6.61 10.31
CA ARG A 40 13.66 6.68 9.95
C ARG A 40 14.00 6.04 8.58
N TRP A 41 13.09 5.26 8.01
CA TRP A 41 13.26 4.59 6.72
C TRP A 41 12.52 5.29 5.58
N GLY A 42 11.73 6.32 5.87
CA GLY A 42 10.90 7.05 4.91
C GLY A 42 9.44 7.18 5.37
N SER A 43 8.54 7.53 4.45
CA SER A 43 7.10 7.66 4.73
C SER A 43 6.41 6.30 4.62
N THR A 44 5.62 5.95 5.63
CA THR A 44 4.74 4.77 5.61
C THR A 44 3.31 5.21 5.43
N HIS A 45 2.66 4.74 4.37
CA HIS A 45 1.23 4.96 4.15
C HIS A 45 0.41 3.95 4.97
N ALA A 46 -0.67 4.41 5.59
CA ALA A 46 -1.63 3.55 6.26
C ALA A 46 -3.07 3.96 5.96
N ILE A 47 -3.92 2.96 5.77
CA ILE A 47 -5.38 3.10 5.68
C ILE A 47 -5.95 2.80 7.06
N VAL A 48 -6.82 3.67 7.57
CA VAL A 48 -7.36 3.57 8.92
C VAL A 48 -8.87 3.51 8.88
N SER A 49 -9.44 2.47 9.48
CA SER A 49 -10.90 2.26 9.58
C SER A 49 -11.32 1.90 11.00
N GLY A 50 -12.60 2.09 11.30
CA GLY A 50 -13.17 1.83 12.63
C GLY A 50 -13.08 3.01 13.60
N SER A 51 -13.78 2.89 14.73
CA SER A 51 -13.89 3.96 15.74
C SER A 51 -12.53 4.33 16.34
N LYS A 52 -12.27 5.63 16.54
CA LYS A 52 -11.04 6.14 17.17
C LYS A 52 -10.85 5.65 18.61
N ASP A 53 -11.93 5.28 19.29
CA ASP A 53 -11.93 4.82 20.68
C ASP A 53 -11.86 3.28 20.81
N ALA A 54 -11.92 2.55 19.68
CA ALA A 54 -11.83 1.10 19.70
C ALA A 54 -10.38 0.62 19.91
N PRO A 55 -10.16 -0.58 20.49
CA PRO A 55 -8.81 -1.12 20.65
C PRO A 55 -8.07 -1.25 19.31
N PRO A 56 -6.77 -0.88 19.24
CA PRO A 56 -6.04 -0.86 17.98
C PRO A 56 -5.74 -2.28 17.46
N LEU A 57 -5.74 -2.41 16.14
CA LEU A 57 -5.28 -3.58 15.40
C LEU A 57 -4.42 -3.12 14.22
N VAL A 58 -3.20 -3.64 14.10
CA VAL A 58 -2.31 -3.35 12.97
C VAL A 58 -2.30 -4.56 12.02
N LEU A 59 -2.55 -4.30 10.74
CA LEU A 59 -2.50 -5.29 9.68
C LEU A 59 -1.33 -4.99 8.75
N LEU A 60 -0.56 -6.03 8.44
CA LEU A 60 0.54 -6.00 7.49
C LEU A 60 0.17 -6.88 6.29
N PRO A 61 0.30 -6.37 5.05
CA PRO A 61 0.10 -7.15 3.85
C PRO A 61 1.05 -8.36 3.77
N GLY A 62 0.60 -9.40 3.05
CA GLY A 62 1.46 -10.50 2.64
C GLY A 62 2.51 -10.04 1.62
N ASN A 63 3.42 -10.94 1.27
CA ASN A 63 4.44 -10.64 0.28
C ASN A 63 3.81 -10.32 -1.10
N PHE A 64 4.38 -9.36 -1.83
CA PHE A 64 3.86 -8.88 -3.12
C PHE A 64 2.40 -8.37 -3.09
N ALA A 65 1.95 -7.82 -1.95
CA ALA A 65 0.64 -7.19 -1.82
C ALA A 65 0.75 -5.82 -1.13
N SER A 66 -0.18 -4.91 -1.44
CA SER A 66 -0.35 -3.64 -0.74
C SER A 66 -1.45 -3.73 0.32
N ALA A 67 -1.64 -2.65 1.09
CA ALA A 67 -2.69 -2.51 2.10
C ALA A 67 -4.10 -2.83 1.57
N THR A 68 -4.34 -2.59 0.28
CA THR A 68 -5.66 -2.79 -0.34
C THR A 68 -6.09 -4.26 -0.39
N MET A 69 -5.18 -5.22 -0.21
CA MET A 69 -5.52 -6.65 -0.12
C MET A 69 -6.50 -6.98 1.01
N TRP A 70 -6.56 -6.13 2.05
CA TRP A 70 -7.45 -6.32 3.21
C TRP A 70 -8.88 -5.86 2.97
N HIS A 71 -9.18 -5.34 1.77
CA HIS A 71 -10.53 -4.94 1.33
C HIS A 71 -11.62 -5.97 1.70
N PRO A 72 -11.45 -7.29 1.51
CA PRO A 72 -12.49 -8.26 1.81
C PRO A 72 -12.73 -8.49 3.32
N ASN A 73 -11.80 -8.07 4.18
CA ASN A 73 -11.83 -8.37 5.62
C ASN A 73 -12.09 -7.13 6.48
N ILE A 74 -11.85 -5.93 5.94
CA ILE A 74 -11.83 -4.71 6.75
C ILE A 74 -13.18 -4.41 7.41
N ALA A 75 -14.30 -4.75 6.78
CA ALA A 75 -15.63 -4.50 7.32
C ALA A 75 -15.81 -5.16 8.69
N ASP A 76 -15.54 -6.47 8.78
CA ASP A 76 -15.70 -7.24 10.01
C ASP A 76 -14.66 -6.82 11.07
N LEU A 77 -13.42 -6.58 10.65
CA LEU A 77 -12.33 -6.23 11.58
C LEU A 77 -12.54 -4.83 12.19
N SER A 78 -12.98 -3.86 11.37
CA SER A 78 -13.16 -2.47 11.80
C SER A 78 -14.42 -2.24 12.64
N HIS A 79 -15.34 -3.20 12.68
CA HIS A 79 -16.51 -3.14 13.56
C HIS A 79 -16.14 -3.21 15.04
N LEU A 80 -15.05 -3.93 15.39
CA LEU A 80 -14.62 -4.14 16.78
C LEU A 80 -13.31 -3.45 17.13
N ARG A 81 -12.55 -3.00 16.13
CA ARG A 81 -11.18 -2.52 16.29
C ARG A 81 -10.96 -1.22 15.54
N ARG A 82 -10.01 -0.43 16.02
CA ARG A 82 -9.39 0.64 15.26
C ARG A 82 -8.30 0.03 14.40
N VAL A 83 -8.59 -0.22 13.13
CA VAL A 83 -7.70 -0.97 12.24
C VAL A 83 -6.77 -0.03 11.49
N TYR A 84 -5.47 -0.28 11.57
CA TYR A 84 -4.42 0.39 10.80
C TYR A 84 -3.84 -0.62 9.83
N VAL A 85 -4.06 -0.41 8.53
CA VAL A 85 -3.51 -1.26 7.46
C VAL A 85 -2.32 -0.52 6.85
N CYS A 86 -1.12 -0.99 7.14
CA CYS A 86 0.11 -0.29 6.76
C CYS A 86 0.75 -0.90 5.51
N ASP A 87 1.11 -0.08 4.53
CA ASP A 87 1.93 -0.52 3.40
C ASP A 87 3.38 -0.78 3.86
N ILE A 88 3.90 -1.97 3.54
CA ILE A 88 5.29 -2.31 3.89
C ILE A 88 6.23 -1.43 3.07
N ILE A 89 7.10 -0.68 3.76
CA ILE A 89 8.08 0.20 3.12
C ILE A 89 9.04 -0.60 2.23
N GLY A 90 9.24 -0.14 1.00
CA GLY A 90 10.04 -0.85 -0.01
C GLY A 90 9.31 -1.98 -0.75
N ASN A 91 8.01 -2.18 -0.49
CA ASN A 91 7.15 -3.13 -1.21
C ASN A 91 6.06 -2.40 -2.02
N LEU A 92 5.17 -3.15 -2.67
CA LEU A 92 3.97 -2.61 -3.32
C LEU A 92 3.13 -1.80 -2.32
N GLY A 93 2.67 -0.62 -2.74
CA GLY A 93 1.89 0.28 -1.92
C GLY A 93 2.24 1.75 -2.14
N LYS A 94 1.74 2.58 -1.25
CA LYS A 94 1.92 4.05 -1.27
C LYS A 94 3.05 4.50 -0.32
N SER A 95 3.66 3.60 0.44
CA SER A 95 4.88 3.88 1.23
C SER A 95 6.07 4.30 0.34
N ARG A 96 6.95 5.15 0.86
CA ARG A 96 8.12 5.70 0.16
C ARG A 96 9.37 5.56 1.01
N THR A 97 10.36 4.82 0.51
CA THR A 97 11.65 4.63 1.19
C THR A 97 12.66 5.70 0.82
N ILE A 98 13.44 6.14 1.81
CA ILE A 98 14.64 6.97 1.59
C ILE A 98 15.93 6.13 1.59
N HIS A 99 15.83 4.82 1.89
CA HIS A 99 16.96 3.90 1.89
C HIS A 99 16.50 2.47 1.58
N TYR A 100 16.98 1.88 0.49
CA TYR A 100 16.81 0.44 0.26
C TYR A 100 17.92 -0.32 1.02
N PRO A 101 17.59 -1.23 1.96
CA PRO A 101 18.61 -2.05 2.59
C PRO A 101 19.32 -2.90 1.54
N HIS A 102 20.64 -3.03 1.68
CA HIS A 102 21.48 -3.81 0.77
C HIS A 102 20.91 -5.22 0.56
N GLY A 103 20.60 -5.58 -0.69
CA GLY A 103 20.13 -6.92 -1.09
C GLY A 103 18.68 -7.02 -1.56
N GLN A 104 17.88 -5.95 -1.45
CA GLN A 104 16.54 -5.89 -2.07
C GLN A 104 16.70 -5.43 -3.52
N MET A 105 16.58 -6.35 -4.50
CA MET A 105 16.45 -5.98 -5.91
C MET A 105 15.23 -5.08 -6.09
N LYS A 106 15.27 -4.13 -7.03
CA LYS A 106 14.08 -3.44 -7.53
C LYS A 106 13.11 -4.49 -8.07
N SER A 107 12.18 -4.94 -7.23
CA SER A 107 11.20 -5.96 -7.58
C SER A 107 10.41 -5.46 -8.77
N ALA A 108 10.54 -6.12 -9.92
CA ALA A 108 9.59 -5.92 -10.99
C ALA A 108 8.24 -6.44 -10.47
N CYS A 109 7.27 -5.54 -10.28
CA CYS A 109 5.89 -5.95 -10.10
C CYS A 109 5.50 -6.82 -11.29
N LEU A 110 5.33 -8.13 -11.07
CA LEU A 110 4.92 -9.09 -12.11
C LEU A 110 3.57 -8.72 -12.73
N CYS A 111 2.73 -7.98 -12.00
CA CYS A 111 1.43 -7.52 -12.46
C CYS A 111 1.56 -6.56 -13.67
N CYS A 112 2.53 -5.64 -13.65
CA CYS A 112 2.74 -4.69 -14.76
C CYS A 112 3.33 -5.31 -16.03
N THR A 113 3.90 -6.51 -15.97
CA THR A 113 4.43 -7.21 -17.15
C THR A 113 3.38 -8.01 -17.93
N GLN A 114 2.18 -8.20 -17.39
CA GLN A 114 1.11 -8.95 -18.08
C GLN A 114 0.09 -8.05 -18.80
N SER A 115 0.01 -6.76 -18.45
CA SER A 115 -0.94 -5.83 -19.10
C SER A 115 -0.58 -5.47 -20.55
N SER A 116 0.61 -5.84 -21.05
CA SER A 116 1.04 -5.60 -22.44
C SER A 116 0.73 -6.75 -23.40
N LEU A 117 0.03 -7.82 -22.98
CA LEU A 117 -0.27 -8.98 -23.83
C LEU A 117 -1.72 -9.08 -24.34
N ASN A 118 -2.63 -8.17 -23.95
CA ASN A 118 -4.02 -8.17 -24.41
C ASN A 118 -4.40 -6.91 -25.20
N SER A 119 -3.55 -6.53 -26.16
CA SER A 119 -3.94 -5.67 -27.27
C SER A 119 -3.60 -6.36 -28.60
N GLN A 120 -4.45 -7.30 -29.00
CA GLN A 120 -4.65 -7.72 -30.39
C GLN A 120 -6.15 -7.71 -30.67
#